data_AF-A0A8J7CAM6-F1
#
_entry.id   AF-A0A8J7CAM6-F1
#
_cell.length_a   1.000
_cell.length_b   1.000
_cell.length_c   1.000
_cell.angle_alpha   90.00
_cell.angle_beta   90.00
_cell.angle_gamma   90.00
#
_symmetry.space_group_name_H-M   'P 1'
#
loop_
_entity.id
_entity.type
_entity.pdbx_description
1 polymer ?
#
loop_
_entity_poly.entity_id
_entity_poly.type
_entity_poly.pdbx_seq_one_letter_code
_entity_poly.pdbx_strand_id
1 'polypeptide(L)'
;MSGTVLGIDSRVAYTLLVAVIAAQRVWELGVSKRHLRVLKGRGAIEVGAGHYPWMVALHTGFLISCVAEVWLLDRPWRPAVAAVSMMVVAAAAGLRWWTLSTLGGRWTTRVMVVPGEELVTGGPFRYLRHP
;
A
#
# COMPACT_ATOMS: atom_id res chain seq x y z
N MET A 1 -26.45 -1.33 -12.65
CA MET A 1 -27.35 -1.81 -11.57
C MET A 1 -26.51 -2.11 -10.34
N SER A 2 -26.77 -1.42 -9.22
CA SER A 2 -26.06 -1.67 -7.97
C SER A 2 -26.46 -3.04 -7.41
N GLY A 3 -25.48 -3.85 -7.04
CA GLY A 3 -25.71 -5.11 -6.33
C GLY A 3 -25.57 -4.92 -4.82
N THR A 4 -26.01 -5.90 -4.04
CA THR A 4 -25.84 -5.92 -2.59
C THR A 4 -24.74 -6.89 -2.18
N VAL A 5 -23.90 -6.47 -1.23
CA VAL A 5 -22.91 -7.30 -0.54
C VAL A 5 -23.28 -7.30 0.94
N LEU A 6 -23.64 -8.46 1.49
CA LEU A 6 -24.06 -8.59 2.90
C LEU A 6 -25.18 -7.61 3.29
N GLY A 7 -26.11 -7.33 2.37
CA GLY A 7 -27.22 -6.39 2.59
C GLY A 7 -26.88 -4.91 2.39
N ILE A 8 -25.64 -4.57 2.03
CA ILE A 8 -25.18 -3.19 1.80
C ILE A 8 -24.97 -2.97 0.30
N ASP A 9 -25.27 -1.76 -0.19
CA ASP A 9 -24.96 -1.35 -1.57
C ASP A 9 -23.47 -1.57 -1.89
N SER A 10 -23.21 -2.27 -3.00
CA SER A 10 -21.86 -2.64 -3.44
C SER A 10 -20.91 -1.47 -3.60
N ARG A 11 -21.42 -0.28 -3.96
CA ARG A 11 -20.63 0.96 -4.10
C ARG A 11 -20.17 1.47 -2.74
N VAL A 12 -21.04 1.39 -1.74
CA VAL A 12 -20.72 1.72 -0.34
C VAL A 12 -19.70 0.74 0.21
N ALA A 13 -19.92 -0.57 0.04
CA ALA A 13 -18.99 -1.61 0.48
C ALA A 13 -17.60 -1.43 -0.15
N TYR A 14 -17.54 -1.14 -1.45
CA TYR A 14 -16.28 -0.84 -2.14
C TYR A 14 -15.61 0.44 -1.65
N THR A 15 -16.39 1.51 -1.42
CA THR A 15 -15.86 2.77 -0.85
C THR A 15 -15.24 2.55 0.53
N LEU A 16 -15.87 1.73 1.38
CA LEU A 16 -15.33 1.35 2.69
C LEU A 16 -14.03 0.55 2.57
N LEU A 17 -13.95 -0.40 1.62
CA LEU A 17 -12.71 -1.12 1.34
C LEU A 17 -11.59 -0.15 0.96
N VAL A 18 -11.84 0.77 0.03
CA VAL A 18 -10.84 1.77 -0.39
C VAL A 18 -10.43 2.66 0.79
N ALA A 19 -11.38 3.05 1.64
CA ALA A 19 -11.11 3.84 2.85
C ALA A 19 -10.21 3.09 3.84
N VAL A 20 -10.42 1.79 4.04
CA VAL A 20 -9.54 0.94 4.88
C VAL A 20 -8.13 0.89 4.30
N ILE A 21 -7.99 0.70 2.99
CA ILE A 21 -6.67 0.69 2.32
C ILE A 21 -5.98 2.06 2.44
N ALA A 22 -6.73 3.15 2.28
CA ALA A 22 -6.23 4.51 2.45
C ALA A 22 -5.76 4.76 3.90
N ALA A 23 -6.55 4.34 4.89
CA ALA A 23 -6.19 4.45 6.30
C ALA A 23 -4.93 3.65 6.63
N GLN A 24 -4.81 2.41 6.13
CA GLN A 24 -3.59 1.63 6.25
C GLN A 24 -2.39 2.39 5.64
N ARG A 25 -2.58 3.03 4.48
CA ARG A 25 -1.51 3.79 3.84
C ARG A 25 -1.06 4.99 4.65
N VAL A 26 -1.99 5.72 5.27
CA VAL A 26 -1.67 6.83 6.17
C VAL A 26 -0.92 6.35 7.41
N TRP A 27 -1.35 5.23 8.00
CA TRP A 27 -0.65 4.59 9.12
C TRP A 27 0.80 4.23 8.76
N GLU A 28 0.99 3.60 7.60
CA GLU A 28 2.29 3.28 7.02
C GLU A 28 3.19 4.51 6.83
N LEU A 29 2.63 5.62 6.35
CA LEU A 29 3.39 6.88 6.27
C LEU A 29 3.83 7.38 7.66
N GLY A 30 2.99 7.21 8.69
CA GLY A 30 3.34 7.50 10.08
C GLY A 30 4.52 6.65 10.58
N VAL A 31 4.49 5.34 10.33
CA VAL A 31 5.59 4.42 10.65
C VAL A 31 6.86 4.82 9.90
N SER A 32 6.75 5.07 8.59
CA SER A 32 7.88 5.50 7.75
C SER A 32 8.52 6.78 8.27
N LYS A 33 7.74 7.76 8.75
CA LYS A 33 8.29 9.01 9.32
C LYS A 33 9.08 8.76 10.61
N ARG A 34 8.66 7.78 11.43
CA ARG A 34 9.40 7.40 12.64
C ARG A 34 10.73 6.74 12.30
N HIS A 35 10.71 5.76 11.40
CA HIS A 35 11.93 5.08 10.95
C HIS A 35 12.90 6.04 10.24
N LEU A 36 12.39 6.96 9.41
CA LEU A 36 13.20 7.97 8.72
C LEU A 36 14.05 8.79 9.70
N ARG A 37 13.49 9.20 10.85
CA ARG A 37 14.24 9.95 11.88
C ARG A 37 15.38 9.12 12.47
N VAL A 38 15.11 7.85 12.78
CA VAL A 38 16.11 6.93 13.32
C VAL A 38 17.22 6.67 12.29
N LEU A 39 16.87 6.38 11.04
CA LEU A 39 17.82 6.11 9.97
C LEU A 39 18.70 7.33 9.66
N LYS A 40 18.13 8.54 9.64
CA LYS A 40 18.92 9.78 9.49
C LYS A 40 19.93 9.97 10.61
N GLY A 41 19.56 9.65 11.85
CA GLY A 41 20.49 9.65 12.99
C GLY A 41 21.64 8.64 12.85
N ARG A 42 21.48 7.61 12.02
CA ARG A 42 22.48 6.59 11.70
C ARG A 42 23.29 6.90 10.44
N GLY A 43 23.19 8.13 9.92
CA GLY A 43 23.93 8.55 8.72
C GLY A 43 23.31 8.10 7.40
N ALA A 44 22.01 7.75 7.38
CA ALA A 44 21.35 7.35 6.14
C ALA A 44 21.28 8.49 5.12
N ILE A 45 21.60 8.17 3.86
CA ILE A 45 21.46 9.05 2.70
C ILE A 45 20.16 8.74 1.94
N GLU A 46 19.47 9.79 1.50
CA GLU A 46 18.23 9.65 0.71
C GLU A 46 18.58 9.58 -0.78
N VAL A 47 18.07 8.56 -1.47
CA VAL A 47 18.28 8.35 -2.91
C VAL A 47 16.96 8.56 -3.65
N GLY A 48 16.99 9.27 -4.78
CA GLY A 48 15.82 9.41 -5.65
C GLY A 48 14.69 10.28 -5.10
N ALA A 49 14.98 11.23 -4.21
CA ALA A 49 13.98 12.10 -3.57
C ALA A 49 13.03 12.82 -4.56
N GLY A 50 13.51 13.14 -5.77
CA GLY A 50 12.71 13.80 -6.81
C GLY A 50 11.49 13.00 -7.30
N HIS A 51 11.51 11.67 -7.18
CA HIS A 51 10.38 10.83 -7.61
C HIS A 51 9.28 10.71 -6.54
N TYR A 52 9.58 11.06 -5.28
CA TYR A 52 8.65 10.85 -4.18
C TYR A 52 7.33 11.65 -4.32
N PRO A 53 7.32 12.93 -4.73
CA PRO A 53 6.06 13.66 -4.94
C PRO A 53 5.16 13.02 -6.00
N TRP A 54 5.75 12.52 -7.09
CA TRP A 54 5.01 11.82 -8.15
C TRP A 54 4.39 10.51 -7.66
N MET A 55 5.14 9.75 -6.85
CA MET A 55 4.61 8.56 -6.19
C MET A 55 3.42 8.88 -5.28
N VAL A 56 3.49 9.96 -4.51
CA VAL A 56 2.36 10.41 -3.67
C VAL A 56 1.16 10.79 -4.53
N ALA A 57 1.36 11.61 -5.56
CA ALA A 57 0.30 12.01 -6.48
C ALA A 57 -0.38 10.81 -7.15
N LEU A 58 0.41 9.83 -7.62
CA LEU A 58 -0.10 8.60 -8.22
C LEU A 58 -0.98 7.81 -7.22
N HIS A 59 -0.50 7.58 -6.00
CA HIS A 59 -1.24 6.79 -5.02
C HIS A 59 -2.53 7.48 -4.56
N THR A 60 -2.46 8.80 -4.32
CA THR A 60 -3.63 9.58 -3.94
C THR A 60 -4.65 9.65 -5.09
N GLY A 61 -4.18 9.97 -6.30
CA GLY A 61 -5.02 10.02 -7.49
C GLY A 61 -5.67 8.67 -7.79
N PHE A 62 -4.93 7.56 -7.67
CA PHE A 62 -5.46 6.22 -7.87
C PHE A 62 -6.61 5.90 -6.91
N LEU A 63 -6.44 6.15 -5.60
CA LEU A 63 -7.49 5.88 -4.61
C LEU A 63 -8.75 6.73 -4.85
N ILE A 64 -8.57 8.01 -5.21
CA ILE A 64 -9.69 8.90 -5.59
C ILE A 64 -10.40 8.36 -6.83
N SER A 65 -9.64 7.97 -7.86
CA SER A 65 -10.18 7.43 -9.11
C SER A 65 -10.96 6.13 -8.89
N CYS A 66 -10.52 5.23 -8.00
CA CYS A 66 -11.27 4.03 -7.65
C CYS A 66 -12.68 4.37 -7.12
N VAL A 67 -12.78 5.31 -6.18
CA VAL A 67 -14.08 5.74 -5.66
C VAL A 67 -14.88 6.43 -6.76
N ALA A 68 -14.28 7.40 -7.46
CA ALA A 68 -14.96 8.16 -8.51
C ALA A 68 -15.52 7.27 -9.63
N GLU A 69 -14.76 6.26 -10.07
CA GLU A 69 -15.22 5.32 -11.12
C GLU A 69 -16.56 4.67 -10.77
N VAL A 70 -16.70 4.16 -9.55
CA VAL A 70 -17.88 3.40 -9.14
C VAL A 70 -19.11 4.30 -8.96
N TRP A 71 -18.91 5.57 -8.58
CA TRP A 71 -20.00 6.53 -8.40
C TRP A 71 -20.37 7.29 -9.69
N LEU A 72 -19.45 7.41 -10.65
CA LEU A 72 -19.66 8.22 -11.86
C LEU A 72 -19.93 7.39 -13.13
N LEU A 73 -19.51 6.12 -13.19
CA LEU A 73 -19.54 5.31 -14.42
C LEU A 73 -20.52 4.12 -14.37
N ASP A 74 -21.44 4.08 -13.38
CA ASP A 74 -22.51 3.07 -13.23
C ASP A 74 -22.05 1.61 -13.45
N ARG A 75 -20.86 1.28 -12.95
CA ARG A 75 -20.22 -0.01 -13.20
C ARG A 75 -21.11 -1.17 -12.70
N PRO A 76 -21.29 -2.24 -13.50
CA PRO A 76 -22.12 -3.37 -13.09
C PRO A 76 -21.45 -4.18 -11.97
N TRP A 77 -22.25 -4.59 -10.99
CA TRP A 77 -21.79 -5.49 -9.93
C TRP A 77 -21.56 -6.91 -10.47
N ARG A 78 -20.36 -7.46 -10.25
CA ARG A 78 -19.95 -8.81 -10.70
C ARG A 78 -19.36 -9.60 -9.52
N PRO A 79 -20.15 -10.43 -8.81
CA PRO A 79 -19.71 -11.11 -7.59
C PRO A 79 -18.45 -11.98 -7.75
N ALA A 80 -18.36 -12.76 -8.84
CA ALA A 80 -17.21 -13.63 -9.07
C ALA A 80 -15.90 -12.84 -9.26
N VAL A 81 -15.96 -11.75 -10.03
CA VAL A 81 -14.80 -10.86 -10.22
C VAL A 81 -14.43 -10.20 -8.89
N ALA A 82 -15.42 -9.70 -8.14
CA ALA A 82 -15.19 -9.08 -6.84
C ALA A 82 -14.53 -10.05 -5.84
N ALA A 83 -14.96 -11.31 -5.79
CA ALA A 83 -14.38 -12.33 -4.92
C ALA A 83 -12.91 -12.62 -5.28
N VAL A 84 -12.60 -12.79 -6.57
CA VAL A 84 -11.22 -13.01 -7.03
C VAL A 84 -10.35 -11.80 -6.73
N SER A 85 -10.81 -10.59 -7.05
CA SER A 85 -10.09 -9.36 -6.74
C SER A 85 -9.85 -9.20 -5.24
N MET A 86 -10.82 -9.56 -4.39
CA MET A 86 -10.66 -9.51 -2.93
C MET A 86 -9.57 -10.47 -2.45
N MET A 87 -9.52 -11.70 -2.97
CA MET A 87 -8.44 -12.65 -2.66
C MET A 87 -7.08 -12.10 -3.06
N VAL A 88 -6.97 -11.49 -4.24
CA VAL A 88 -5.72 -10.88 -4.71
C VAL A 88 -5.30 -9.72 -3.80
N VAL A 89 -6.23 -8.83 -3.43
CA VAL A 89 -5.96 -7.72 -2.51
C VAL A 89 -5.52 -8.23 -1.14
N ALA A 90 -6.19 -9.26 -0.60
CA ALA A 90 -5.83 -9.87 0.68
C ALA A 90 -4.43 -10.51 0.63
N ALA A 91 -4.12 -11.25 -0.44
CA ALA A 91 -2.80 -11.85 -0.63
C ALA A 91 -1.70 -10.78 -0.75
N ALA A 92 -1.94 -9.73 -1.54
CA ALA A 92 -1.02 -8.60 -1.68
C ALA A 92 -0.82 -7.85 -0.36
N ALA A 93 -1.88 -7.64 0.41
CA ALA A 93 -1.81 -7.02 1.73
C ALA A 93 -1.00 -7.89 2.72
N GLY A 94 -1.20 -9.22 2.69
CA GLY A 94 -0.44 -10.17 3.48
C GLY A 94 1.06 -10.17 3.13
N LEU A 95 1.39 -10.21 1.84
CA LEU A 95 2.77 -10.13 1.37
C LEU A 95 3.43 -8.80 1.76
N ARG A 96 2.69 -7.69 1.60
CA ARG A 96 3.15 -6.36 2.04
C ARG A 96 3.43 -6.36 3.54
N TRP A 97 2.51 -6.86 4.34
CA TRP A 97 2.69 -6.93 5.80
C TRP A 97 3.93 -7.74 6.17
N TRP A 98 4.12 -8.91 5.56
CA TRP A 98 5.29 -9.75 5.77
C TRP A 98 6.60 -9.04 5.37
N THR A 99 6.58 -8.28 4.28
CA THR A 99 7.72 -7.47 3.82
C THR A 99 8.05 -6.36 4.82
N LEU A 100 7.05 -5.61 5.27
CA LEU A 100 7.20 -4.56 6.27
C LEU A 100 7.74 -5.10 7.60
N SER A 101 7.20 -6.23 8.08
CA SER A 101 7.66 -6.86 9.32
C SER A 101 9.09 -7.38 9.21
N THR A 102 9.48 -7.91 8.05
CA THR A 102 10.84 -8.41 7.80
C THR A 102 11.87 -7.28 7.73
N LEU A 103 11.52 -6.15 7.10
CA LEU A 103 12.39 -4.97 7.07
C LEU A 103 12.46 -4.25 8.42
N GLY A 104 11.39 -4.31 9.21
CA GLY A 104 11.31 -3.67 10.52
C GLY A 104 11.65 -2.18 10.46
N GLY A 105 12.56 -1.75 11.32
CA GLY A 105 13.02 -0.36 11.42
C GLY A 105 13.70 0.21 10.16
N ARG A 106 14.04 -0.64 9.18
CA ARG A 106 14.61 -0.21 7.89
C ARG A 106 13.54 0.22 6.89
N TRP A 107 12.28 -0.20 7.08
CA TRP A 107 11.23 0.11 6.13
C TRP A 107 10.87 1.59 6.15
N THR A 108 10.97 2.23 5.00
CA THR A 108 10.53 3.61 4.76
C THR A 108 9.94 3.74 3.36
N THR A 109 9.06 4.72 3.17
CA THR A 109 8.49 5.05 1.87
C THR A 109 9.44 5.86 0.97
N ARG A 110 10.53 6.37 1.54
CA ARG A 110 11.63 7.04 0.85
C ARG A 110 12.81 6.08 0.80
N VAL A 111 13.60 6.10 -0.26
CA VAL A 111 14.75 5.20 -0.35
C VAL A 111 15.88 5.76 0.51
N MET A 112 16.07 5.19 1.68
CA MET A 112 17.13 5.54 2.62
C MET A 112 18.19 4.44 2.64
N VAL A 113 19.45 4.81 2.44
CA VAL A 113 20.59 3.88 2.44
C VAL A 113 21.51 4.24 3.60
N VAL A 114 21.76 3.31 4.51
CA VAL A 114 22.79 3.45 5.55
C VAL A 114 24.08 2.84 5.01
N PRO A 115 25.17 3.62 4.81
CA PRO A 115 26.42 3.08 4.30
C PRO A 115 26.97 1.95 5.19
N GLY A 116 27.37 0.84 4.57
CA GLY A 116 27.95 -0.31 5.28
C GLY A 116 26.93 -1.27 5.91
N GLU A 117 25.62 -1.04 5.78
CA GLU A 117 24.63 -2.03 6.20
C GLU A 117 24.42 -3.13 5.16
N GLU A 118 24.33 -4.37 5.64
CA GLU A 118 23.97 -5.53 4.83
C GLU A 118 22.49 -5.52 4.43
N LEU A 119 22.22 -6.07 3.24
CA LEU A 119 20.87 -6.23 2.71
C LEU A 119 20.07 -7.24 3.53
N VAL A 120 18.78 -6.98 3.69
CA VAL A 120 17.85 -7.94 4.31
C VAL A 120 17.57 -9.07 3.32
N THR A 121 17.94 -10.30 3.69
CA THR A 121 17.75 -11.50 2.86
C THR A 121 16.73 -12.49 3.43
N GLY A 122 16.18 -12.20 4.61
CA GLY A 122 15.16 -13.02 5.28
C GLY A 122 13.73 -12.78 4.74
N GLY A 123 12.78 -13.56 5.26
CA GLY A 123 11.36 -13.40 4.94
C GLY A 123 11.07 -13.52 3.43
N PRO A 124 10.29 -12.61 2.82
CA PRO A 124 9.96 -12.70 1.40
C PRO A 124 11.16 -12.38 0.48
N PHE A 125 12.20 -11.71 1.00
CA PHE A 125 13.39 -11.33 0.23
C PHE A 125 14.25 -12.51 -0.24
N ARG A 126 14.02 -13.71 0.32
CA ARG A 126 14.64 -14.95 -0.15
C ARG A 126 14.13 -15.40 -1.53
N TYR A 127 12.95 -14.92 -1.93
CA TYR A 127 12.31 -15.31 -3.19
C TYR A 127 12.38 -14.19 -4.24
N LEU A 128 12.25 -12.93 -3.82
CA LEU A 128 12.20 -11.76 -4.70
C LEU A 128 13.02 -10.62 -4.09
N ARG A 129 13.74 -9.85 -4.92
CA ARG A 129 14.47 -8.66 -4.44
C ARG A 129 13.53 -7.54 -4.00
N HIS A 130 12.38 -7.46 -4.66
CA HIS A 130 11.31 -6.51 -4.38
C HIS A 130 9.97 -7.28 -4.37
N PRO A 131 9.71 -8.04 -3.29
CA PRO A 131 8.42 -8.72 -3.08
C PRO A 131 7.27 -7.71 -2.93
#